data_AF-A0A1I5W1P3-F1
#
_entry.id   AF-A0A1I5W1P3-F1
#
_cell.length_a   1.000
_cell.length_b   1.000
_cell.length_c   1.000
_cell.angle_alpha   90.00
_cell.angle_beta   90.00
_cell.angle_gamma   90.00
#
_symmetry.space_group_name_H-M   'P 1'
#
loop_
_entity.id
_entity.type
_entity.pdbx_description
1 polymer ?
#
loop_
_entity_poly.entity_id
_entity_poly.type
_entity_poly.pdbx_seq_one_letter_code
_entity_poly.pdbx_strand_id
1 'polypeptide(L)'
;MTAQNSAGALGAPQPTRAHPSSTDKASVAEAQHSEPTVTLYGRIAAGPIGYVSWPDPPDLHFSIIIDDAYDGITVLDGQPTMMEAGIRNMALIRTNRYDNALPSGARVKIALQPPQGMSRREFAHRITVNSQKFVSYVAPYSAPKNIRGSQMRAGEYNSSSYVAGLLQSVMGHAPEISAPGFQTPGWENPIPGHFFKGEAIR
;
A
#
# COMPACT_ATOMS: atom_id res chain seq x y z
N MET A 1 -29.69 -94.95 -31.78
CA MET A 1 -30.08 -94.32 -30.51
C MET A 1 -30.54 -92.90 -30.82
N THR A 2 -31.85 -92.66 -30.62
CA THR A 2 -32.51 -91.42 -30.12
C THR A 2 -32.21 -90.07 -30.83
N ALA A 3 -33.15 -89.44 -31.56
CA ALA A 3 -34.30 -88.63 -31.08
C ALA A 3 -33.84 -87.47 -30.17
N GLN A 4 -34.32 -86.22 -30.19
CA GLN A 4 -35.44 -85.49 -30.81
C GLN A 4 -35.31 -84.03 -30.28
N ASN A 5 -35.98 -83.06 -30.92
CA ASN A 5 -36.62 -81.88 -30.29
C ASN A 5 -35.72 -80.79 -29.64
N SER A 6 -36.10 -79.53 -29.42
CA SER A 6 -37.18 -78.63 -29.83
C SER A 6 -36.88 -77.27 -29.15
N ALA A 7 -37.32 -76.17 -29.77
CA ALA A 7 -37.93 -74.96 -29.21
C ALA A 7 -37.43 -74.30 -27.88
N GLY A 8 -37.38 -72.96 -27.93
CA GLY A 8 -37.62 -72.04 -26.81
C GLY A 8 -36.58 -70.91 -26.75
N ALA A 9 -36.86 -69.66 -26.40
CA ALA A 9 -38.07 -68.88 -26.17
C ALA A 9 -37.60 -67.41 -26.04
N LEU A 10 -38.51 -66.47 -26.29
CA LEU A 10 -38.36 -65.03 -26.06
C LEU A 10 -38.00 -64.70 -24.60
N GLY A 11 -37.15 -63.69 -24.38
CA GLY A 11 -36.77 -63.23 -23.05
C GLY A 11 -36.21 -61.80 -22.99
N ALA A 12 -37.13 -60.84 -22.83
CA ALA A 12 -37.07 -59.55 -22.13
C ALA A 12 -36.06 -58.42 -22.52
N PRO A 13 -36.53 -57.16 -22.63
CA PRO A 13 -35.69 -55.96 -22.78
C PRO A 13 -35.12 -55.51 -21.42
N GLN A 14 -33.83 -55.16 -21.40
CA GLN A 14 -33.18 -54.52 -20.23
C GLN A 14 -33.37 -52.99 -20.22
N PRO A 15 -33.36 -52.36 -19.03
CA PRO A 15 -34.03 -51.10 -18.78
C PRO A 15 -33.16 -49.86 -18.99
N THR A 16 -33.85 -48.78 -19.35
CA THR A 16 -33.45 -47.38 -19.31
C THR A 16 -32.59 -47.00 -18.11
N ARG A 17 -31.39 -46.48 -18.36
CA ARG A 17 -30.62 -45.70 -17.38
C ARG A 17 -30.80 -44.21 -17.68
N ALA A 18 -31.41 -43.54 -16.72
CA ALA A 18 -31.57 -42.10 -16.68
C ALA A 18 -30.22 -41.37 -16.66
N HIS A 19 -30.17 -40.22 -17.34
CA HIS A 19 -29.10 -39.22 -17.26
C HIS A 19 -28.95 -38.67 -15.83
N PRO A 20 -27.77 -38.11 -15.54
CA PRO A 20 -27.75 -36.74 -15.05
C PRO A 20 -26.91 -35.85 -15.96
N SER A 21 -27.61 -34.91 -16.60
CA SER A 21 -27.21 -33.51 -16.81
C SER A 21 -25.78 -33.18 -16.33
N SER A 22 -24.80 -33.18 -17.25
CA SER A 22 -23.60 -32.37 -17.05
C SER A 22 -24.03 -30.91 -17.21
N THR A 23 -24.43 -30.31 -16.08
CA THR A 23 -24.29 -28.88 -15.91
C THR A 23 -22.81 -28.60 -16.05
N ASP A 24 -22.38 -28.31 -17.27
CA ASP A 24 -21.22 -27.50 -17.55
C ASP A 24 -21.48 -26.16 -16.87
N LYS A 25 -21.25 -26.14 -15.55
CA LYS A 25 -20.79 -24.95 -14.88
C LYS A 25 -19.48 -24.68 -15.60
N ALA A 26 -19.56 -23.84 -16.64
CA ALA A 26 -18.48 -22.95 -16.97
C ALA A 26 -18.02 -22.40 -15.62
N SER A 27 -16.96 -23.00 -15.08
CA SER A 27 -16.26 -22.43 -13.95
C SER A 27 -15.81 -21.12 -14.53
N VAL A 28 -16.59 -20.08 -14.22
CA VAL A 28 -16.17 -18.69 -14.34
C VAL A 28 -14.73 -18.75 -13.91
N ALA A 29 -13.84 -18.54 -14.88
CA ALA A 29 -12.43 -18.43 -14.61
C ALA A 29 -12.36 -17.38 -13.52
N GLU A 30 -12.21 -17.85 -12.30
CA GLU A 30 -11.81 -17.08 -11.16
C GLU A 30 -10.39 -16.72 -11.55
N ALA A 31 -10.30 -15.68 -12.38
CA ALA A 31 -9.05 -15.03 -12.64
C ALA A 31 -8.54 -14.72 -11.24
N GLN A 32 -7.47 -15.43 -10.85
CA GLN A 32 -6.76 -15.23 -9.61
C GLN A 32 -6.19 -13.80 -9.69
N HIS A 33 -7.04 -12.83 -9.44
CA HIS A 33 -6.66 -11.43 -9.42
C HIS A 33 -5.91 -11.25 -8.12
N SER A 34 -4.62 -10.95 -8.22
CA SER A 34 -3.77 -10.73 -7.06
C SER A 34 -4.33 -9.59 -6.23
N GLU A 35 -4.52 -9.83 -4.93
CA GLU A 35 -4.85 -8.77 -3.98
C GLU A 35 -3.81 -7.65 -4.05
N PRO A 36 -4.20 -6.38 -3.79
CA PRO A 36 -3.23 -5.30 -3.77
C PRO A 36 -2.15 -5.55 -2.73
N THR A 37 -0.93 -5.16 -3.08
CA THR A 37 0.18 -5.14 -2.13
C THR A 37 0.46 -3.72 -1.69
N VAL A 38 0.82 -3.56 -0.41
CA VAL A 38 1.23 -2.27 0.14
C VAL A 38 2.65 -2.43 0.65
N THR A 39 3.59 -1.65 0.11
CA THR A 39 5.00 -1.72 0.48
C THR A 39 5.54 -0.34 0.81
N LEU A 40 6.26 -0.23 1.92
CA LEU A 40 6.99 0.98 2.29
C LEU A 40 8.36 0.97 1.62
N TYR A 41 8.65 1.97 0.79
CA TYR A 41 9.93 2.15 0.12
C TYR A 41 10.74 3.24 0.83
N GLY A 42 11.91 2.89 1.36
CA GLY A 42 12.88 3.83 1.91
C GLY A 42 13.99 4.14 0.91
N ARG A 43 14.21 5.43 0.62
CA ARG A 43 15.27 5.95 -0.26
C ARG A 43 16.16 6.91 0.50
N ILE A 44 17.42 7.04 0.11
CA ILE A 44 18.30 8.07 0.68
C ILE A 44 17.66 9.44 0.43
N ALA A 45 17.44 10.21 1.49
CA ALA A 45 16.89 11.55 1.39
C ALA A 45 17.87 12.44 0.60
N ALA A 46 17.41 13.04 -0.49
CA ALA A 46 18.19 13.98 -1.30
C ALA A 46 17.42 15.29 -1.43
N GLY A 47 18.06 16.42 -1.09
CA GLY A 47 17.49 17.76 -1.27
C GLY A 47 17.72 18.33 -2.69
N PRO A 48 17.02 19.41 -3.08
CA PRO A 48 17.16 20.06 -4.39
C PRO A 48 18.56 20.65 -4.70
N ILE A 49 19.43 20.77 -3.69
CA ILE A 49 20.84 21.21 -3.85
C ILE A 49 21.77 20.14 -3.24
N GLY A 50 21.47 18.86 -3.46
CA GLY A 50 22.37 17.77 -3.07
C GLY A 50 22.58 17.65 -1.56
N TYR A 51 21.51 17.73 -0.76
CA TYR A 51 21.59 17.32 0.64
C TYR A 51 21.86 15.81 0.65
N VAL A 52 23.14 15.43 0.59
CA VAL A 52 23.64 14.09 0.88
C VAL A 52 23.60 14.01 2.39
N SER A 53 22.62 13.29 2.92
CA SER A 53 22.42 12.98 4.35
C SER A 53 23.75 12.94 5.12
N TRP A 54 24.04 14.04 5.81
CA TRP A 54 25.08 14.16 6.81
C TRP A 54 24.33 14.40 8.11
N PRO A 55 24.49 13.57 9.16
CA PRO A 55 25.59 12.61 9.40
C PRO A 55 25.37 11.16 8.88
N ASP A 56 26.40 10.33 9.02
CA ASP A 56 26.37 8.86 8.92
C ASP A 56 25.77 8.27 10.21
N PRO A 57 24.74 7.38 10.15
CA PRO A 57 24.13 6.78 8.96
C PRO A 57 23.14 7.67 8.22
N PRO A 58 22.95 7.47 6.90
CA PRO A 58 22.10 8.31 6.06
C PRO A 58 20.61 8.23 6.41
N ASP A 59 19.90 9.34 6.23
CA ASP A 59 18.45 9.45 6.43
C ASP A 59 17.65 8.82 5.28
N LEU A 60 16.58 8.12 5.63
CA LEU A 60 15.60 7.63 4.67
C LEU A 60 14.41 8.58 4.53
N HIS A 61 14.07 8.84 3.28
CA HIS A 61 12.78 9.33 2.84
C HIS A 61 11.89 8.14 2.46
N PHE A 62 10.69 8.09 3.03
CA PHE A 62 9.74 7.02 2.78
C PHE A 62 8.63 7.41 1.79
N SER A 63 8.20 6.43 1.00
CA SER A 63 7.01 6.48 0.14
C SER A 63 6.20 5.19 0.34
N ILE A 64 4.87 5.29 0.35
CA ILE A 64 3.99 4.11 0.32
C ILE A 64 3.74 3.74 -1.14
N ILE A 65 3.98 2.48 -1.48
CA ILE A 65 3.68 1.90 -2.78
C ILE A 65 2.46 1.00 -2.63
N ILE A 66 1.41 1.27 -3.40
CA ILE A 66 0.27 0.39 -3.56
C ILE A 66 0.35 -0.16 -4.98
N ASP A 67 0.46 -1.49 -5.11
CA ASP A 67 0.45 -2.17 -6.40
C ASP A 67 -0.84 -2.99 -6.47
N ASP A 68 -1.75 -2.57 -7.35
CA ASP A 68 -3.06 -3.17 -7.56
C ASP A 68 -3.22 -3.58 -9.03
N ALA A 69 -3.77 -4.78 -9.26
CA ALA A 69 -3.92 -5.34 -10.61
C ALA A 69 -4.89 -4.54 -11.51
N TYR A 70 -5.76 -3.70 -10.95
CA TYR A 70 -6.73 -2.88 -11.66
C TYR A 70 -6.28 -1.43 -11.80
N ASP A 71 -5.78 -0.84 -10.71
CA ASP A 71 -5.43 0.58 -10.65
C ASP A 71 -3.94 0.84 -10.99
N GLY A 72 -3.15 -0.22 -11.13
CA GLY A 72 -1.71 -0.14 -11.34
C GLY A 72 -0.97 0.27 -10.06
N ILE A 73 0.13 0.99 -10.24
CA ILE A 73 0.99 1.40 -9.12
C ILE A 73 0.61 2.81 -8.67
N THR A 74 0.25 2.97 -7.41
CA THR A 74 0.10 4.27 -6.75
C THR A 74 1.24 4.49 -5.76
N VAL A 75 1.87 5.65 -5.82
CA VAL A 75 2.94 6.06 -4.90
C VAL A 75 2.50 7.29 -4.11
N LEU A 76 2.62 7.23 -2.79
CA LEU A 76 2.21 8.31 -1.87
C LEU A 76 3.38 8.76 -0.99
N ASP A 77 3.62 10.07 -0.90
CA ASP A 77 4.58 10.67 0.03
C ASP A 77 4.17 12.08 0.48
N GLY A 78 4.98 12.68 1.37
CA GLY A 78 4.71 13.95 2.05
C GLY A 78 5.67 15.11 1.73
N GLN A 79 6.32 15.12 0.55
CA GLN A 79 7.35 16.14 0.25
C GLN A 79 6.77 17.53 -0.08
N PRO A 80 7.40 18.63 0.36
CA PRO A 80 7.11 19.96 -0.16
C PRO A 80 7.41 20.04 -1.65
N THR A 81 6.72 20.93 -2.36
CA THR A 81 6.95 21.13 -3.79
C THR A 81 7.15 22.58 -4.14
N MET A 82 8.25 22.84 -4.85
CA MET A 82 8.68 24.18 -5.24
C MET A 82 7.83 24.77 -6.37
N MET A 83 7.30 23.95 -7.28
CA MET A 83 6.72 24.43 -8.55
C MET A 83 5.23 24.80 -8.50
N GLU A 84 4.43 24.19 -7.60
CA GLU A 84 2.96 24.36 -7.66
C GLU A 84 2.39 25.27 -6.58
N ALA A 85 3.14 25.56 -5.51
CA ALA A 85 2.56 26.11 -4.28
C ALA A 85 2.89 27.59 -4.01
N GLY A 86 3.77 28.21 -4.81
CA GLY A 86 4.29 29.56 -4.56
C GLY A 86 5.22 29.64 -3.34
N ILE A 87 6.01 30.73 -3.23
CA ILE A 87 7.10 30.87 -2.24
C ILE A 87 6.64 30.62 -0.79
N ARG A 88 5.39 30.97 -0.46
CA ARG A 88 4.83 30.83 0.90
C ARG A 88 4.61 29.38 1.33
N ASN A 89 4.41 28.47 0.39
CA ASN A 89 4.08 27.07 0.67
C ASN A 89 5.23 26.09 0.37
N MET A 90 6.38 26.59 -0.09
CA MET A 90 7.54 25.75 -0.47
C MET A 90 8.13 24.96 0.70
N ALA A 91 7.84 25.37 1.93
CA ALA A 91 8.30 24.72 3.15
C ALA A 91 7.16 24.03 3.91
N LEU A 92 6.04 23.70 3.25
CA LEU A 92 4.90 23.05 3.90
C LEU A 92 4.71 21.64 3.35
N ILE A 93 4.34 20.71 4.23
CA ILE A 93 4.05 19.32 3.89
C ILE A 93 2.79 19.27 3.02
N ARG A 94 2.85 18.49 1.95
CA ARG A 94 1.68 18.14 1.13
C ARG A 94 1.69 16.67 0.77
N THR A 95 0.51 16.14 0.48
CA THR A 95 0.40 14.82 -0.14
C THR A 95 0.86 14.90 -1.60
N ASN A 96 1.83 14.08 -1.98
CA ASN A 96 2.11 13.80 -3.38
C ASN A 96 1.55 12.42 -3.74
N ARG A 97 1.00 12.34 -4.95
CA ARG A 97 0.56 11.09 -5.58
C ARG A 97 1.23 10.98 -6.94
N TYR A 98 1.83 9.83 -7.20
CA TYR A 98 2.37 9.48 -8.52
C TYR A 98 1.76 8.15 -8.95
N ASP A 99 1.25 8.09 -10.18
CA ASP A 99 0.66 6.88 -10.74
C ASP A 99 1.63 6.25 -11.75
N ASN A 100 1.74 4.92 -11.70
CA ASN A 100 2.51 4.08 -12.61
C ASN A 100 4.01 4.41 -12.73
N ALA A 101 4.58 5.00 -11.69
CA ALA A 101 6.01 5.33 -11.62
C ALA A 101 6.59 4.94 -10.25
N LEU A 102 7.30 3.81 -10.19
CA LEU A 102 8.01 3.44 -8.98
C LEU A 102 9.20 4.38 -8.75
N PRO A 103 9.45 4.78 -7.49
CA PRO A 103 10.59 5.61 -7.20
C PRO A 103 11.89 4.79 -7.31
N SER A 104 12.85 5.29 -8.07
CA SER A 104 14.17 4.67 -8.22
C SER A 104 15.00 4.78 -6.93
N GLY A 105 15.96 3.87 -6.75
CA GLY A 105 16.96 3.97 -5.67
C GLY A 105 16.46 3.56 -4.28
N ALA A 106 15.41 2.73 -4.20
CA ALA A 106 14.98 2.12 -2.94
C ALA A 106 16.11 1.30 -2.30
N ARG A 107 16.45 1.65 -1.05
CA ARG A 107 17.42 0.92 -0.22
C ARG A 107 16.73 -0.07 0.72
N VAL A 108 15.50 0.27 1.12
CA VAL A 108 14.68 -0.55 2.02
C VAL A 108 13.31 -0.74 1.39
N LYS A 109 12.77 -1.97 1.46
CA LYS A 109 11.42 -2.32 1.04
C LYS A 109 10.78 -3.17 2.14
N ILE A 110 9.72 -2.65 2.76
CA ILE A 110 9.05 -3.32 3.87
C ILE A 110 7.60 -3.57 3.47
N ALA A 111 7.21 -4.84 3.35
CA ALA A 111 5.82 -5.20 3.08
C ALA A 111 4.95 -4.82 4.30
N LEU A 112 3.93 -4.00 4.09
CA LEU A 112 2.99 -3.61 5.13
C LEU A 112 1.81 -4.59 5.13
N GLN A 113 1.53 -5.14 6.31
CA GLN A 113 0.36 -6.00 6.50
C GLN A 113 -0.82 -5.18 6.99
N PRO A 114 -2.05 -5.51 6.54
CA PRO A 114 -3.24 -4.87 7.07
C PRO A 114 -3.42 -5.23 8.57
N PRO A 115 -4.05 -4.35 9.37
CA PRO A 115 -4.47 -4.69 10.72
C PRO A 115 -5.38 -5.93 10.75
N GLN A 116 -5.42 -6.61 11.90
CA GLN A 116 -6.30 -7.78 12.08
C GLN A 116 -7.76 -7.44 11.73
N GLY A 117 -8.37 -8.29 10.90
CA GLY A 117 -9.75 -8.11 10.44
C GLY A 117 -9.93 -7.16 9.25
N MET A 118 -8.86 -6.54 8.74
CA MET A 118 -8.89 -5.72 7.53
C MET A 118 -8.33 -6.50 6.33
N SER A 119 -9.04 -6.50 5.20
CA SER A 119 -8.52 -7.10 3.96
C SER A 119 -7.44 -6.22 3.34
N ARG A 120 -6.58 -6.79 2.48
CA ARG A 120 -5.57 -6.01 1.76
C ARG A 120 -6.19 -4.94 0.86
N ARG A 121 -7.33 -5.24 0.22
CA ARG A 121 -8.09 -4.28 -0.59
C ARG A 121 -8.59 -3.12 0.24
N GLU A 122 -9.21 -3.40 1.38
CA GLU A 122 -9.70 -2.34 2.28
C GLU A 122 -8.53 -1.50 2.83
N PHE A 123 -7.40 -2.14 3.12
CA PHE A 123 -6.20 -1.44 3.59
C PHE A 123 -5.63 -0.48 2.56
N ALA A 124 -5.41 -0.94 1.32
CA ALA A 124 -4.98 -0.10 0.21
C ALA A 124 -5.96 1.05 -0.07
N HIS A 125 -7.27 0.74 -0.05
CA HIS A 125 -8.32 1.73 -0.24
C HIS A 125 -8.29 2.82 0.84
N ARG A 126 -8.23 2.44 2.13
CA ARG A 126 -8.19 3.41 3.24
C ARG A 126 -6.94 4.28 3.24
N ILE A 127 -5.78 3.72 2.90
CA ILE A 127 -4.55 4.52 2.73
C ILE A 127 -4.77 5.57 1.65
N THR A 128 -5.29 5.17 0.49
CA THR A 128 -5.57 6.08 -0.63
C THR A 128 -6.54 7.18 -0.22
N VAL A 129 -7.68 6.83 0.36
CA VAL A 129 -8.71 7.79 0.80
C VAL A 129 -8.17 8.73 1.88
N ASN A 130 -7.46 8.22 2.88
CA ASN A 130 -6.94 9.08 3.95
C ASN A 130 -5.81 10.00 3.46
N SER A 131 -5.02 9.58 2.48
CA SER A 131 -4.00 10.45 1.85
C SER A 131 -4.65 11.66 1.16
N GLN A 132 -5.82 11.48 0.55
CA GLN A 132 -6.61 12.54 -0.09
C GLN A 132 -7.28 13.47 0.92
N LYS A 133 -7.58 12.96 2.12
CA LYS A 133 -8.13 13.75 3.24
C LYS A 133 -7.07 14.55 3.98
N PHE A 134 -5.80 14.36 3.68
CA PHE A 134 -4.74 15.15 4.28
C PHE A 134 -4.87 16.61 3.86
N VAL A 135 -4.98 17.51 4.85
CA VAL A 135 -5.01 18.94 4.60
C VAL A 135 -3.59 19.38 4.22
N SER A 136 -3.32 19.50 2.92
CA SER A 136 -1.99 19.91 2.46
C SER A 136 -1.70 21.38 2.82
N TYR A 137 -0.41 21.70 2.98
CA TYR A 137 0.09 23.05 3.25
C TYR A 137 -0.26 23.66 4.62
N VAL A 138 -0.46 22.81 5.63
CA VAL A 138 -0.79 23.26 6.99
C VAL A 138 0.33 23.03 8.00
N ALA A 139 1.19 22.04 7.77
CA ALA A 139 2.30 21.71 8.65
C ALA A 139 3.62 22.17 8.03
N PRO A 140 4.41 23.01 8.72
CA PRO A 140 5.77 23.33 8.30
C PRO A 140 6.64 22.07 8.19
N TYR A 141 7.39 21.99 7.10
CA TYR A 141 8.40 20.98 6.87
C TYR A 141 9.68 21.36 7.63
N SER A 142 10.10 20.48 8.51
CA SER A 142 11.36 20.57 9.24
C SER A 142 12.36 19.59 8.63
N ALA A 143 13.49 20.10 8.17
CA ALA A 143 14.59 19.25 7.75
C ALA A 143 15.17 18.52 8.98
N PRO A 144 15.59 17.24 8.86
CA PRO A 144 16.32 16.54 9.90
C PRO A 144 17.69 17.21 10.08
N LYS A 145 17.74 18.24 10.92
CA LYS A 145 18.93 19.06 11.18
C LYS A 145 19.50 18.83 12.57
N ASN A 146 19.03 17.82 13.30
CA ASN A 146 19.63 17.48 14.57
C ASN A 146 20.99 16.82 14.28
N ILE A 147 22.04 17.65 14.18
CA ILE A 147 23.47 17.31 13.97
C ILE A 147 23.97 16.22 14.96
N ARG A 148 23.17 15.89 15.99
CA ARG A 148 23.42 14.88 17.02
C ARG A 148 22.26 13.91 17.29
N GLY A 149 21.16 13.94 16.53
CA GLY A 149 19.94 13.23 16.90
C GLY A 149 19.22 12.62 15.72
N SER A 150 19.01 11.31 15.78
CA SER A 150 18.19 10.51 14.86
C SER A 150 16.68 10.76 15.02
N GLN A 151 16.28 11.80 15.76
CA GLN A 151 14.91 12.10 16.14
C GLN A 151 14.59 13.58 15.90
N MET A 152 13.36 13.85 15.48
CA MET A 152 12.74 15.17 15.37
C MET A 152 12.24 15.64 16.74
N ARG A 153 12.22 16.96 16.97
CA ARG A 153 11.61 17.51 18.19
C ARG A 153 10.09 17.42 18.10
N ALA A 154 9.42 17.47 19.24
CA ALA A 154 7.97 17.58 19.28
C ALA A 154 7.48 18.79 18.46
N GLY A 155 6.51 18.57 17.57
CA GLY A 155 5.98 19.59 16.66
C GLY A 155 6.80 19.81 15.38
N GLU A 156 7.94 19.15 15.20
CA GLU A 156 8.68 19.14 13.94
C GLU A 156 8.25 17.95 13.08
N TYR A 157 7.83 18.21 11.84
CA TYR A 157 7.34 17.19 10.92
C TYR A 157 8.10 17.21 9.60
N ASN A 158 8.28 16.04 8.99
CA ASN A 158 8.86 15.91 7.65
C ASN A 158 8.06 14.89 6.81
N SER A 159 8.62 14.49 5.67
CA SER A 159 7.97 13.49 4.79
C SER A 159 7.73 12.14 5.46
N SER A 160 8.64 11.71 6.36
CA SER A 160 8.52 10.46 7.09
C SER A 160 7.44 10.55 8.16
N SER A 161 7.32 11.71 8.83
CA SER A 161 6.20 12.00 9.74
C SER A 161 4.84 11.93 9.05
N TYR A 162 4.74 12.42 7.80
CA TYR A 162 3.52 12.30 7.00
C TYR A 162 3.16 10.83 6.74
N VAL A 163 4.12 10.03 6.28
CA VAL A 163 3.88 8.61 6.00
C VAL A 163 3.50 7.84 7.26
N ALA A 164 4.20 8.08 8.37
CA ALA A 164 3.87 7.49 9.67
C ALA A 164 2.47 7.90 10.14
N GLY A 165 2.10 9.17 9.99
CA GLY A 165 0.77 9.69 10.33
C GLY A 165 -0.34 9.11 9.46
N LEU A 166 -0.08 8.94 8.16
CA LEU A 166 -1.01 8.32 7.23
C LEU A 166 -1.27 6.86 7.61
N LEU A 167 -0.22 6.08 7.87
CA LEU A 167 -0.35 4.70 8.33
C LEU A 167 -1.06 4.63 9.69
N GLN A 168 -0.72 5.51 10.63
CA GLN A 168 -1.41 5.61 11.91
C GLN A 168 -2.91 5.91 11.76
N SER A 169 -3.30 6.75 10.80
CA SER A 169 -4.71 7.08 10.55
C SER A 169 -5.54 5.87 10.08
N VAL A 170 -4.89 4.84 9.53
CA VAL A 170 -5.54 3.63 9.00
C VAL A 170 -5.39 2.45 9.96
N MET A 171 -4.20 2.28 10.55
CA MET A 171 -3.81 1.15 11.39
C MET A 171 -4.05 1.40 12.89
N GLY A 172 -4.34 2.64 13.28
CA GLY A 172 -4.43 3.07 14.67
C GLY A 172 -3.07 3.34 15.34
N HIS A 173 -1.97 2.91 14.72
CA HIS A 173 -0.59 3.14 15.15
C HIS A 173 0.34 3.23 13.92
N ALA A 174 1.46 3.94 14.05
CA ALA A 174 2.52 3.84 13.05
C ALA A 174 3.28 2.52 13.28
N PRO A 175 3.52 1.69 12.25
CA PRO A 175 4.27 0.46 12.43
C PRO A 175 5.72 0.77 12.82
N GLU A 176 6.32 -0.11 13.62
CA GLU A 176 7.75 -0.03 13.91
C GLU A 176 8.55 -0.31 12.63
N ILE A 177 9.57 0.51 12.37
CA ILE A 177 10.44 0.37 11.20
C ILE A 177 11.86 0.05 11.67
N SER A 178 12.38 -1.07 11.18
CA SER A 178 13.79 -1.42 11.30
C SER A 178 14.47 -1.24 9.96
N ALA A 179 15.41 -0.30 9.90
CA ALA A 179 16.26 -0.04 8.73
C ALA A 179 17.73 0.01 9.17
N PRO A 180 18.37 -1.16 9.41
CA PRO A 180 19.76 -1.21 9.85
C PRO A 180 20.68 -0.44 8.91
N GLY A 181 21.56 0.40 9.48
CA GLY A 181 22.47 1.24 8.71
C GLY A 181 21.84 2.53 8.16
N PHE A 182 20.63 2.87 8.57
CA PHE A 182 19.92 4.09 8.17
C PHE A 182 19.23 4.76 9.35
N GLN A 183 18.98 6.07 9.21
CA GLN A 183 18.12 6.83 10.12
C GLN A 183 16.76 7.05 9.49
N THR A 184 15.74 7.19 10.34
CA THR A 184 14.34 7.39 9.90
C THR A 184 13.70 8.58 10.61
N PRO A 185 14.38 9.74 10.67
CA PRO A 185 13.93 10.86 11.49
C PRO A 185 12.52 11.28 11.11
N GLY A 186 11.70 11.57 12.12
CA GLY A 186 10.31 11.98 11.97
C GLY A 186 9.32 10.82 11.97
N TRP A 187 9.78 9.57 11.85
CA TRP A 187 8.91 8.40 11.98
C TRP A 187 8.36 8.25 13.40
N GLU A 188 9.19 8.58 14.39
CA GLU A 188 8.86 8.64 15.81
C GLU A 188 7.90 9.77 16.19
N ASN A 189 7.68 10.73 15.29
CA ASN A 189 6.73 11.83 15.47
C ASN A 189 5.72 11.88 14.30
N PRO A 190 4.75 10.94 14.24
CA PRO A 190 3.73 10.91 13.19
C PRO A 190 2.92 12.21 13.14
N ILE A 191 2.55 12.64 11.94
CA ILE A 191 1.63 13.78 11.82
C ILE A 191 0.31 13.44 12.53
N PRO A 192 -0.23 14.34 13.38
CA PRO A 192 -1.46 14.11 14.10
C PRO A 192 -2.65 13.75 13.21
N GLY A 193 -3.46 12.79 13.68
CA GLY A 193 -4.62 12.30 12.93
C GLY A 193 -5.66 13.35 12.54
N HIS A 194 -5.72 14.50 13.22
CA HIS A 194 -6.64 15.59 12.85
C HIS A 194 -6.33 16.19 11.48
N PHE A 195 -5.09 16.07 10.98
CA PHE A 195 -4.74 16.49 9.62
C PHE A 195 -5.27 15.57 8.52
N PHE A 196 -5.71 14.34 8.83
CA PHE A 196 -6.22 13.36 7.86
C PHE A 196 -7.76 13.28 7.82
N LYS A 197 -8.45 14.34 8.29
CA LYS A 197 -9.92 14.36 8.42
C LYS A 197 -10.65 15.04 7.25
N GLY A 198 -9.95 15.65 6.31
CA GLY A 198 -10.55 16.38 5.18
C GLY A 198 -11.14 17.75 5.56
N GLU A 199 -10.91 18.21 6.78
CA GLU A 199 -11.30 19.55 7.24
C GLU A 199 -10.23 20.54 6.81
N ALA A 200 -10.35 21.08 5.60
CA ALA A 200 -9.58 22.25 5.22
C ALA A 200 -9.85 23.36 6.25
N ILE A 201 -8.83 23.77 7.01
CA ILE A 201 -8.87 25.02 7.75
C ILE A 201 -8.98 26.12 6.69
N ARG A 202 -10.20 26.64 6.52
CA ARG A 202 -10.50 27.81 5.69
C ARG A 202 -10.19 29.09 6.47
#